data_AF-A0A518WLV8-F1
#
_entry.id   AF-A0A518WLV8-F1
#
_cell.length_a   1.000
_cell.length_b   1.000
_cell.length_c   1.000
_cell.angle_alpha   90.00
_cell.angle_beta   90.00
_cell.angle_gamma   90.00
#
_symmetry.space_group_name_H-M   'P 1'
#
loop_
_entity.id
_entity.type
_entity.pdbx_description
1 polymer ?
#
loop_
_entity_poly.entity_id
_entity_poly.type
_entity_poly.pdbx_seq_one_letter_code
_entity_poly.pdbx_strand_id
1 'polypeptide(L)'
;MLPSLQFTEFHKFLVSAGGLSMGTAAALPVFLIKTQKASLVKNNEVSDLSPTSKGALEIQQNQMLWLLKSWPFISGTLMLAGMLLLIFGAAIWKRRQDVLNEREASEIRRTNAEEEKLRQESAALLRAHREPLEEQLQAVEEKAREVEQISERGPEQEAQPPDNSDLNKEARESERAATSAEFWLDSFEIPSGAPKNVANVLNYLRIEERAIERIGNMYKGDVDVSRQVRLGDARVDATFTSLSSDLPNLVVDVKYLSGSFHQIRSKVEEAVLEASSNSRAVTEVSKSIFRPVIIFVTPPTKDSDARYIVDNVLEQVLDDMREIERPPLTVIISRMDSLERLTVDPSWFRSSVPYIVRAD
;
A
#
# COMPACT_ATOMS: atom_id res chain seq x y z
N MET A 1 -31.04 8.93 -5.99
CA MET A 1 -30.20 9.42 -4.88
C MET A 1 -29.16 10.33 -5.49
N LEU A 2 -29.24 11.65 -5.27
CA LEU A 2 -28.15 12.53 -5.64
C LEU A 2 -26.97 12.20 -4.70
N PRO A 3 -25.75 12.00 -5.22
CA PRO A 3 -24.59 11.78 -4.38
C PRO A 3 -24.54 12.94 -3.37
N SER A 4 -24.49 12.62 -2.07
CA SER A 4 -24.34 13.63 -1.04
C SER A 4 -23.04 14.36 -1.34
N LEU A 5 -23.15 15.56 -1.92
CA LEU A 5 -22.05 16.50 -2.06
C LEU A 5 -21.44 16.62 -0.67
N GLN A 6 -20.34 15.92 -0.44
CA GLN A 6 -19.66 16.01 0.82
C GLN A 6 -19.17 17.45 0.92
N PHE A 7 -19.78 18.20 1.85
CA PHE A 7 -19.44 19.60 2.12
C PHE A 7 -17.95 19.78 2.53
N THR A 8 -17.16 18.70 2.58
CA THR A 8 -15.70 18.70 2.73
C THR A 8 -15.01 19.51 1.62
N GLU A 9 -15.55 19.57 0.40
CA GLU A 9 -14.86 20.22 -0.74
C GLU A 9 -15.38 21.62 -1.12
N PHE A 10 -16.38 22.14 -0.41
CA PHE A 10 -17.04 23.40 -0.77
C PHE A 10 -16.08 24.61 -0.85
N HIS A 11 -15.06 24.67 0.01
CA HIS A 11 -14.07 25.76 -0.02
C HIS A 11 -13.18 25.71 -1.27
N LYS A 12 -12.81 24.51 -1.75
CA LYS A 12 -12.06 24.34 -3.01
C LYS A 12 -12.90 24.81 -4.20
N PHE A 13 -14.20 24.51 -4.17
CA PHE A 13 -15.15 24.99 -5.16
C PHE A 13 -15.24 26.52 -5.17
N LEU A 14 -15.38 27.17 -4.01
CA LEU A 14 -15.42 28.64 -3.92
C LEU A 14 -14.14 29.29 -4.47
N VAL A 15 -12.97 28.76 -4.11
CA VAL A 15 -11.69 29.27 -4.60
C VAL A 15 -11.58 29.11 -6.12
N SER A 16 -11.97 27.94 -6.65
CA SER A 16 -11.94 27.66 -8.10
C SER A 16 -12.92 28.54 -8.88
N ALA A 17 -14.16 28.70 -8.37
CA ALA A 17 -15.16 29.58 -8.96
C ALA A 17 -14.70 31.05 -8.93
N GLY A 18 -14.07 31.49 -7.84
CA GLY A 18 -13.48 32.82 -7.74
C GLY A 18 -12.36 33.06 -8.76
N GLY A 19 -11.43 32.10 -8.88
CA GLY A 19 -10.36 32.14 -9.88
C GLY A 19 -10.88 32.16 -11.32
N LEU A 20 -11.86 31.31 -11.64
CA LEU A 20 -12.51 31.28 -12.95
C LEU A 20 -13.23 32.59 -13.27
N SER A 21 -13.92 33.18 -12.29
CA SER A 21 -14.61 34.47 -12.41
C SER A 21 -13.63 35.59 -12.75
N MET A 22 -12.50 35.67 -12.04
CA MET A 22 -11.46 36.66 -12.31
C MET A 22 -10.79 36.44 -13.67
N GLY A 23 -10.48 35.18 -14.01
CA GLY A 23 -9.93 34.83 -15.33
C GLY A 23 -10.87 35.23 -16.47
N THR A 24 -12.17 34.97 -16.31
CA THR A 24 -13.20 35.35 -17.28
C THR A 24 -13.31 36.86 -17.40
N ALA A 25 -13.30 37.59 -16.27
CA ALA A 25 -13.31 39.05 -16.25
C ALA A 25 -12.12 39.66 -17.00
N ALA A 26 -10.95 38.99 -17.03
CA ALA A 26 -9.78 39.44 -17.77
C ALA A 26 -9.74 38.97 -19.24
N ALA A 27 -10.29 37.79 -19.55
CA ALA A 27 -10.24 37.19 -20.89
C ALA A 27 -11.33 37.71 -21.84
N LEU A 28 -12.53 37.97 -21.32
CA LEU A 28 -13.66 38.46 -22.09
C LEU A 28 -13.43 39.80 -22.85
N PRO A 29 -12.72 40.83 -22.34
CA PRO A 29 -12.41 42.03 -23.13
C PRO A 29 -11.52 41.72 -24.31
N VAL A 30 -10.48 40.91 -24.08
CA VAL A 30 -9.50 40.54 -25.11
C VAL A 30 -10.21 39.78 -26.22
N PHE A 31 -11.14 38.89 -25.84
CA PHE A 31 -11.99 38.17 -26.78
C PHE A 31 -12.88 39.13 -27.60
N LEU A 32 -13.57 40.07 -26.94
CA LEU A 32 -14.42 41.05 -27.62
C LEU A 32 -13.65 41.97 -28.58
N ILE A 33 -12.44 42.41 -28.20
CA ILE A 33 -11.57 43.22 -29.08
C ILE A 33 -11.13 42.39 -30.31
N LYS A 34 -10.85 41.09 -30.12
CA LYS A 34 -10.48 40.21 -31.23
C LYS A 34 -11.65 39.98 -32.19
N THR A 35 -12.88 39.80 -31.69
CA THR A 35 -14.06 39.58 -32.54
C THR A 35 -14.46 40.85 -33.29
N GLN A 36 -14.15 42.05 -32.78
CA GLN A 36 -14.44 43.32 -33.46
C GLN A 36 -13.69 43.52 -34.78
N LYS A 37 -12.51 42.90 -34.96
CA LYS A 37 -11.78 42.98 -36.24
C LYS A 37 -12.57 42.40 -37.40
N ALA A 38 -13.52 41.50 -37.14
CA ALA A 38 -14.39 40.93 -38.16
C ALA A 38 -15.56 41.85 -38.58
N SER A 39 -15.85 42.91 -37.81
CA SER A 39 -17.05 43.74 -38.00
C SER A 39 -16.77 45.17 -38.49
N LEU A 40 -15.51 45.54 -38.72
CA LEU A 40 -15.11 46.84 -39.27
C LEU A 40 -15.25 46.82 -40.80
N VAL A 41 -16.49 46.86 -41.29
CA VAL A 41 -16.81 47.12 -42.70
C VAL A 41 -16.55 48.60 -42.98
N LYS A 42 -15.86 48.93 -44.08
CA LYS A 42 -15.60 50.33 -44.45
C LYS A 42 -16.93 51.01 -44.81
N ASN A 43 -17.12 52.26 -44.40
CA ASN A 43 -18.35 53.05 -44.70
C ASN A 43 -18.71 53.04 -46.20
N ASN A 44 -17.71 52.92 -47.06
CA ASN A 44 -17.82 52.90 -48.51
C ASN A 44 -18.49 51.61 -49.03
N GLU A 45 -18.34 50.49 -48.32
CA GLU A 45 -18.96 49.20 -48.67
C GLU A 45 -20.39 49.11 -48.13
N VAL A 46 -20.72 49.92 -47.11
CA VAL A 46 -22.06 49.97 -46.52
C VAL A 46 -23.05 50.62 -47.48
N SER A 47 -22.64 51.60 -48.29
CA SER A 47 -23.55 52.28 -49.23
C SER A 47 -24.11 51.34 -50.31
N ASP A 48 -23.35 50.31 -50.69
CA ASP A 48 -23.69 49.39 -51.77
C ASP A 48 -24.58 48.22 -51.32
N LEU A 49 -24.81 48.09 -50.01
CA LEU A 49 -25.67 47.05 -49.45
C LEU A 49 -27.16 47.35 -49.66
N SER A 50 -27.93 46.26 -49.80
CA SER A 50 -29.40 46.33 -49.83
C SER A 50 -29.94 46.97 -48.54
N PRO A 51 -31.08 47.67 -48.60
CA PRO A 51 -31.65 48.36 -47.44
C PRO A 51 -31.93 47.41 -46.25
N THR A 52 -32.33 46.17 -46.52
CA THR A 52 -32.52 45.14 -45.48
C THR A 52 -31.20 44.78 -44.78
N SER A 53 -30.11 44.67 -45.54
CA SER A 53 -28.78 44.35 -45.00
C SER A 53 -28.23 45.51 -44.17
N LYS A 54 -28.49 46.76 -44.59
CA LYS A 54 -28.14 47.97 -43.81
C LYS A 54 -28.83 47.97 -42.45
N GLY A 55 -30.13 47.72 -42.41
CA GLY A 55 -30.88 47.67 -41.14
C GLY A 55 -30.37 46.58 -40.19
N ALA A 56 -30.06 45.39 -40.72
CA ALA A 56 -29.48 44.31 -39.91
C ALA A 56 -28.10 44.68 -39.34
N LEU A 57 -27.26 45.33 -40.15
CA LEU A 57 -25.93 45.80 -39.75
C LEU A 57 -26.02 46.89 -38.66
N GLU A 58 -26.94 47.83 -38.78
CA GLU A 58 -27.17 48.88 -37.78
C GLU A 58 -27.61 48.30 -36.43
N ILE A 59 -28.52 47.31 -36.43
CA ILE A 59 -28.93 46.62 -35.20
C ILE A 59 -27.73 45.93 -34.54
N GLN A 60 -26.91 45.23 -35.34
CA GLN A 60 -25.72 44.54 -34.85
C GLN A 60 -24.68 45.52 -34.29
N GLN A 61 -24.44 46.64 -34.97
CA GLN A 61 -23.55 47.70 -34.49
C GLN A 61 -24.04 48.33 -33.19
N ASN A 62 -25.34 48.58 -33.06
CA ASN A 62 -25.91 49.13 -31.84
C ASN A 62 -25.82 48.15 -30.66
N GLN A 63 -26.06 46.85 -30.90
CA GLN A 63 -25.84 45.79 -29.90
C GLN A 63 -24.38 45.73 -29.46
N MET A 64 -23.44 45.82 -30.40
CA MET A 64 -22.00 45.83 -30.10
C MET A 64 -21.57 47.07 -29.32
N LEU A 65 -22.10 48.25 -29.66
CA LEU A 65 -21.84 49.50 -28.93
C LEU A 65 -22.38 49.44 -27.50
N TRP A 66 -23.59 48.92 -27.33
CA TRP A 66 -24.17 48.70 -26.00
C TRP A 66 -23.32 47.74 -25.17
N LEU A 67 -22.88 46.64 -25.77
CA LEU A 67 -22.02 45.65 -25.14
C LEU A 67 -20.67 46.27 -24.73
N LEU A 68 -20.02 47.01 -25.63
CA LEU A 68 -18.77 47.73 -25.38
C LEU A 68 -18.88 48.75 -24.25
N LYS A 69 -20.00 49.48 -24.17
CA LYS A 69 -20.24 50.48 -23.14
C LYS A 69 -20.50 49.86 -21.77
N SER A 70 -21.21 48.72 -21.75
CA SER A 70 -21.59 48.03 -20.51
C SER A 70 -20.50 47.09 -19.98
N TRP A 71 -19.63 46.63 -20.89
CA TRP A 71 -18.54 45.69 -20.65
C TRP A 71 -17.67 46.01 -19.42
N PRO A 72 -17.16 47.25 -19.22
CA PRO A 72 -16.28 47.55 -18.09
C PRO A 72 -16.99 47.35 -16.74
N PHE A 73 -18.30 47.64 -16.69
CA PHE A 73 -19.11 47.42 -15.50
C PHE A 73 -19.33 45.94 -15.23
N ILE A 74 -19.64 45.15 -16.26
CA ILE A 74 -19.82 43.68 -16.15
C ILE A 74 -18.54 43.02 -15.62
N SER A 75 -17.38 43.43 -16.12
CA SER A 75 -16.12 42.83 -15.67
C SER A 75 -15.65 43.36 -14.34
N GLY A 76 -15.93 44.62 -14.01
CA GLY A 76 -15.71 45.13 -12.67
C GLY A 76 -16.50 44.35 -11.62
N THR A 77 -17.79 44.09 -11.87
CA THR A 77 -18.63 43.31 -10.94
C THR A 77 -18.20 41.85 -10.86
N LEU A 78 -17.87 41.22 -11.99
CA LEU A 78 -17.40 39.83 -12.03
C LEU A 78 -16.03 39.65 -11.34
N MET A 79 -15.12 40.61 -11.49
CA MET A 79 -13.83 40.63 -10.80
C MET A 79 -14.02 40.78 -9.29
N LEU A 80 -14.87 41.72 -8.85
CA LEU A 80 -15.17 41.94 -7.44
C LEU A 80 -15.83 40.70 -6.80
N ALA A 81 -16.80 40.09 -7.47
CA ALA A 81 -17.44 38.87 -7.03
C ALA A 81 -16.42 37.72 -6.91
N GLY A 82 -15.55 37.55 -7.91
CA GLY A 82 -14.48 36.56 -7.89
C GLY A 82 -13.51 36.74 -6.72
N MET A 83 -13.10 37.99 -6.47
CA MET A 83 -12.23 38.34 -5.35
C MET A 83 -12.87 38.04 -4.00
N LEU A 84 -14.15 38.36 -3.82
CA LEU A 84 -14.89 38.01 -2.60
C LEU A 84 -14.94 36.49 -2.40
N LEU A 85 -15.26 35.72 -3.44
CA LEU A 85 -15.28 34.25 -3.38
C LEU A 85 -13.93 33.66 -2.98
N LEU A 86 -12.82 34.19 -3.51
CA LEU A 86 -11.47 33.78 -3.13
C LEU A 86 -11.18 34.05 -1.64
N ILE A 87 -11.49 35.26 -1.17
CA ILE A 87 -11.26 35.64 0.25
C ILE A 87 -12.09 34.74 1.17
N PHE A 88 -13.38 34.55 0.88
CA PHE A 88 -14.25 33.68 1.67
C PHE A 88 -13.80 32.22 1.62
N GLY A 89 -13.46 31.71 0.45
CA GLY A 89 -12.96 30.34 0.28
C GLY A 89 -11.66 30.09 1.06
N ALA A 90 -10.70 31.02 0.98
CA ALA A 90 -9.44 30.95 1.71
C ALA A 90 -9.64 31.04 3.22
N ALA A 91 -10.53 31.91 3.70
CA ALA A 91 -10.83 32.03 5.12
C ALA A 91 -11.46 30.75 5.70
N ILE A 92 -12.38 30.12 4.97
CA ILE A 92 -12.98 28.84 5.37
C ILE A 92 -11.94 27.72 5.34
N TRP A 93 -11.10 27.69 4.30
CA TRP A 93 -10.04 26.70 4.18
C TRP A 93 -9.07 26.77 5.36
N LYS A 94 -8.60 27.99 5.73
CA LYS A 94 -7.72 28.20 6.88
C LYS A 94 -8.32 27.65 8.17
N ARG A 95 -9.59 27.99 8.47
CA ARG A 95 -10.28 27.48 9.67
C ARG A 95 -10.36 25.96 9.72
N ARG A 96 -10.57 25.30 8.57
CA ARG A 96 -10.58 23.83 8.52
C ARG A 96 -9.20 23.24 8.70
N GLN A 97 -8.19 23.87 8.11
CA GLN A 97 -6.81 23.42 8.26
C GLN A 97 -6.38 23.50 9.74
N ASP A 98 -6.77 24.56 10.45
CA ASP A 98 -6.47 24.69 11.89
C ASP A 98 -7.08 23.53 12.70
N VAL A 99 -8.32 23.14 12.41
CA VAL A 99 -9.00 22.00 13.06
C VAL A 99 -8.33 20.66 12.71
N LEU A 100 -7.89 20.48 11.46
CA LEU A 100 -7.17 19.26 11.05
C LEU A 100 -5.81 19.17 11.74
N ASN A 101 -5.05 20.26 11.76
CA ASN A 101 -3.76 20.35 12.43
C ASN A 101 -3.90 20.06 13.94
N GLU A 102 -4.97 20.55 14.58
CA GLU A 102 -5.25 20.25 16.00
C GLU A 102 -5.54 18.76 16.23
N ARG A 103 -6.33 18.12 15.34
CA ARG A 103 -6.60 16.69 15.41
C ARG A 103 -5.35 15.85 15.22
N GLU A 104 -4.57 16.12 14.18
CA GLU A 104 -3.30 15.46 13.92
C GLU A 104 -2.33 15.63 15.09
N ALA A 105 -2.22 16.83 15.65
CA ALA A 105 -1.41 17.07 16.84
C ALA A 105 -1.88 16.24 18.05
N SER A 106 -3.19 16.03 18.21
CA SER A 106 -3.76 15.19 19.27
C SER A 106 -3.50 13.70 19.05
N GLU A 107 -3.57 13.22 17.81
CA GLU A 107 -3.29 11.83 17.43
C GLU A 107 -1.81 11.50 17.57
N ILE A 108 -0.91 12.42 17.20
CA ILE A 108 0.54 12.28 17.42
C ILE A 108 0.84 12.19 18.91
N ARG A 109 0.25 13.07 19.74
CA ARG A 109 0.43 13.01 21.20
C ARG A 109 -0.04 11.68 21.79
N ARG A 110 -1.18 11.16 21.31
CA ARG A 110 -1.71 9.88 21.75
C ARG A 110 -0.79 8.73 21.35
N THR A 111 -0.32 8.72 20.10
CA THR A 111 0.58 7.68 19.58
C THR A 111 1.90 7.67 20.35
N ASN A 112 2.50 8.84 20.59
CA ASN A 112 3.73 8.96 21.38
C ASN A 112 3.54 8.47 22.83
N ALA A 113 2.37 8.74 23.44
CA ALA A 113 2.07 8.24 24.78
C ALA A 113 1.87 6.72 24.81
N GLU A 114 1.28 6.15 23.76
CA GLU A 114 1.14 4.69 23.60
C GLU A 114 2.52 4.03 23.38
N GLU A 115 3.40 4.62 22.56
CA GLU A 115 4.78 4.16 22.38
C GLU A 115 5.61 4.22 23.67
N GLU A 116 5.51 5.32 24.42
CA GLU A 116 6.21 5.45 25.70
C GLU A 116 5.71 4.42 26.71
N LYS A 117 4.40 4.16 26.75
CA LYS A 117 3.81 3.11 27.56
C LYS A 117 4.33 1.72 27.17
N LEU A 118 4.37 1.40 25.88
CA LEU A 118 4.93 0.14 25.38
C LEU A 118 6.43 0.01 25.71
N ARG A 119 7.18 1.12 25.65
CA ARG A 119 8.59 1.15 26.05
C ARG A 119 8.77 0.89 27.54
N GLN A 120 7.89 1.42 28.38
CA GLN A 120 7.89 1.13 29.82
C GLN A 120 7.50 -0.32 30.12
N GLU A 121 6.47 -0.85 29.46
CA GLU A 121 6.04 -2.24 29.59
C GLU A 121 7.13 -3.22 29.15
N SER A 122 7.76 -2.99 28.00
CA SER A 122 8.89 -3.81 27.53
C SER A 122 10.11 -3.73 28.45
N ALA A 123 10.45 -2.54 28.97
CA ALA A 123 11.51 -2.40 29.97
C ALA A 123 11.19 -3.12 31.29
N ALA A 124 9.92 -3.10 31.72
CA ALA A 124 9.47 -3.83 32.91
C ALA A 124 9.53 -5.34 32.70
N LEU A 125 9.11 -5.84 31.53
CA LEU A 125 9.22 -7.26 31.17
C LEU A 125 10.69 -7.70 31.10
N LEU A 126 11.58 -6.89 30.52
CA LEU A 126 13.02 -7.18 30.50
C LEU A 126 13.62 -7.26 31.91
N ARG A 127 13.17 -6.43 32.86
CA ARG A 127 13.59 -6.54 34.26
C ARG A 127 13.05 -7.81 34.92
N ALA A 128 11.77 -8.10 34.74
CA ALA A 128 11.14 -9.32 35.25
C ALA A 128 11.77 -10.60 34.67
N HIS A 129 12.26 -10.57 33.43
CA HIS A 129 12.97 -11.69 32.78
C HIS A 129 14.50 -11.66 32.99
N ARG A 130 15.05 -10.65 33.65
CA ARG A 130 16.48 -10.64 34.03
C ARG A 130 16.73 -11.37 35.36
N GLU A 131 15.76 -11.36 36.27
CA GLU A 131 15.80 -12.12 37.53
C GLU A 131 15.93 -13.66 37.34
N PRO A 132 15.34 -14.33 36.32
CA PRO A 132 15.60 -15.75 36.09
C PRO A 132 16.99 -16.05 35.52
N LEU A 133 17.77 -15.09 35.01
CA LEU A 133 19.10 -15.38 34.47
C LEU A 133 20.13 -15.58 35.59
N GLU A 134 20.03 -14.83 36.69
CA GLU A 134 20.88 -15.04 37.88
C GLU A 134 20.51 -16.32 38.62
N GLU A 135 19.21 -16.63 38.73
CA GLU A 135 18.76 -17.93 39.27
C GLU A 135 19.16 -19.10 38.36
N GLN A 136 19.10 -18.93 37.04
CA GLN A 136 19.61 -19.94 36.09
C GLN A 136 21.12 -20.09 36.18
N LEU A 137 21.88 -19.00 36.34
CA LEU A 137 23.33 -19.07 36.53
C LEU A 137 23.70 -19.75 37.86
N GLN A 138 22.97 -19.47 38.94
CA GLN A 138 23.13 -20.16 40.21
C GLN A 138 22.78 -21.65 40.08
N ALA A 139 21.69 -22.00 39.41
CA ALA A 139 21.32 -23.39 39.17
C ALA A 139 22.31 -24.13 38.25
N VAL A 140 22.92 -23.43 37.30
CA VAL A 140 24.01 -23.97 36.45
C VAL A 140 25.30 -24.13 37.24
N GLU A 141 25.65 -23.18 38.11
CA GLU A 141 26.84 -23.27 38.97
C GLU A 141 26.67 -24.37 40.03
N GLU A 142 25.48 -24.53 40.59
CA GLU A 142 25.15 -25.61 41.53
C GLU A 142 25.21 -26.98 40.84
N LYS A 143 24.65 -27.11 39.63
CA LYS A 143 24.82 -28.31 38.80
C LYS A 143 26.27 -28.56 38.38
N ALA A 144 27.05 -27.53 38.10
CA ALA A 144 28.47 -27.68 37.76
C ALA A 144 29.27 -28.23 38.96
N ARG A 145 28.96 -27.78 40.19
CA ARG A 145 29.54 -28.33 41.42
C ARG A 145 29.10 -29.78 41.69
N GLU A 146 27.85 -30.13 41.40
CA GLU A 146 27.39 -31.53 41.46
C GLU A 146 28.16 -32.40 40.45
N VAL A 147 28.39 -31.91 39.23
CA VAL A 147 29.15 -32.64 38.19
C VAL A 147 30.63 -32.78 38.57
N GLU A 148 31.26 -31.77 39.17
CA GLU A 148 32.63 -31.89 39.72
C GLU A 148 32.70 -32.93 40.85
N GLN A 149 31.72 -32.97 41.76
CA GLN A 149 31.64 -34.00 42.80
C GLN A 149 31.39 -35.42 42.24
N ILE A 150 30.71 -35.53 41.11
CA ILE A 150 30.51 -36.79 40.39
C ILE A 150 31.79 -37.20 39.63
N SER A 151 32.56 -36.24 39.13
CA SER A 151 33.84 -36.47 38.43
C SER A 151 34.96 -36.91 39.38
N GLU A 152 34.91 -36.51 40.66
CA GLU A 152 35.82 -37.04 41.70
C GLU A 152 35.49 -38.48 42.14
N ARG A 153 34.32 -39.02 41.75
CA ARG A 153 34.07 -40.47 41.77
C ARG A 153 34.59 -41.05 40.45
N GLY A 154 35.86 -41.47 40.51
CA GLY A 154 36.69 -41.83 39.37
C GLY A 154 36.02 -42.66 38.26
N PRO A 155 36.36 -42.39 36.99
CA PRO A 155 35.95 -43.21 35.86
C PRO A 155 36.99 -44.30 35.57
N GLU A 156 36.66 -45.54 35.91
CA GLU A 156 37.14 -46.71 35.17
C GLU A 156 36.07 -47.02 34.10
N GLN A 157 36.15 -46.39 32.92
CA GLN A 157 35.79 -47.03 31.66
C GLN A 157 36.15 -46.21 30.43
N GLU A 158 36.63 -46.96 29.44
CA GLU A 158 37.36 -46.56 28.25
C GLU A 158 36.58 -45.69 27.26
N ALA A 159 37.37 -44.84 26.60
CA ALA A 159 36.97 -43.94 25.53
C ALA A 159 36.63 -44.69 24.22
N GLN A 160 35.63 -44.16 23.51
CA GLN A 160 35.48 -44.31 22.07
C GLN A 160 35.59 -42.94 21.38
N PRO A 161 36.16 -42.89 20.16
CA PRO A 161 36.52 -41.64 19.50
C PRO A 161 35.31 -40.90 18.92
N PRO A 162 35.38 -39.56 18.77
CA PRO A 162 34.26 -38.75 18.33
C PRO A 162 33.98 -38.96 16.83
N ASP A 163 32.70 -39.17 16.54
CA ASP A 163 32.11 -39.37 15.22
C ASP A 163 31.89 -38.02 14.50
N ASN A 164 32.33 -37.93 13.25
CA ASN A 164 32.30 -36.74 12.37
C ASN A 164 30.87 -36.43 11.88
N SER A 165 29.96 -36.11 12.80
CA SER A 165 28.55 -35.81 12.50
C SER A 165 28.17 -34.32 12.60
N ASP A 166 29.11 -33.43 12.92
CA ASP A 166 28.82 -32.03 13.25
C ASP A 166 28.41 -31.15 12.05
N LEU A 167 28.66 -31.57 10.81
CA LEU A 167 28.16 -30.84 9.62
C LEU A 167 26.64 -31.04 9.37
N ASN A 168 26.01 -32.02 10.01
CA ASN A 168 24.58 -32.28 9.89
C ASN A 168 23.77 -31.68 11.05
N LYS A 169 24.43 -31.00 11.98
CA LYS A 169 23.84 -30.46 13.20
C LYS A 169 23.23 -29.08 12.97
N GLU A 170 23.91 -28.22 12.23
CA GLU A 170 23.40 -26.88 11.88
C GLU A 170 22.16 -26.95 10.96
N ALA A 171 22.16 -27.86 9.98
CA ALA A 171 21.00 -28.11 9.13
C ALA A 171 19.79 -28.62 9.94
N ARG A 172 20.02 -29.53 10.90
CA ARG A 172 18.97 -30.06 11.80
C ARG A 172 18.50 -29.07 12.85
N GLU A 173 19.35 -28.13 13.27
CA GLU A 173 18.96 -27.06 14.21
C GLU A 173 18.12 -25.98 13.51
N SER A 174 18.42 -25.66 12.25
CA SER A 174 17.57 -24.80 11.41
C SER A 174 16.22 -25.45 11.12
N GLU A 175 16.20 -26.76 10.84
CA GLU A 175 14.96 -27.53 10.64
C GLU A 175 14.13 -27.60 11.93
N ARG A 176 14.76 -27.82 13.10
CA ARG A 176 14.08 -27.77 14.41
C ARG A 176 13.56 -26.39 14.77
N ALA A 177 14.27 -25.32 14.42
CA ALA A 177 13.81 -23.95 14.65
C ALA A 177 12.53 -23.66 13.82
N ALA A 178 12.48 -24.09 12.56
CA ALA A 178 11.30 -23.99 11.72
C ALA A 178 10.12 -24.82 12.28
N THR A 179 10.35 -26.09 12.65
CA THR A 179 9.30 -26.94 13.26
C THR A 179 8.81 -26.41 14.61
N SER A 180 9.67 -25.73 15.38
CA SER A 180 9.26 -25.11 16.64
C SER A 180 8.36 -23.88 16.42
N ALA A 181 8.61 -23.08 15.38
CA ALA A 181 7.73 -21.97 15.03
C ALA A 181 6.35 -22.44 14.53
N GLU A 182 6.30 -23.55 13.78
CA GLU A 182 5.06 -24.22 13.34
C GLU A 182 4.17 -24.60 14.53
N PHE A 183 4.78 -25.18 15.58
CA PHE A 183 4.04 -25.62 16.76
C PHE A 183 3.44 -24.45 17.57
N TRP A 184 4.10 -23.29 17.61
CA TRP A 184 3.64 -22.14 18.39
C TRP A 184 2.40 -21.48 17.77
N LEU A 185 2.32 -21.28 16.44
CA LEU A 185 1.23 -20.50 15.83
C LEU A 185 -0.11 -21.23 15.77
N ASP A 186 -0.09 -22.56 15.64
CA ASP A 186 -1.30 -23.38 15.64
C ASP A 186 -1.85 -23.63 17.05
N SER A 187 -1.01 -23.47 18.09
CA SER A 187 -1.42 -23.60 19.50
C SER A 187 -1.89 -22.29 20.13
N PHE A 188 -1.70 -21.14 19.48
CA PHE A 188 -2.28 -19.87 19.92
C PHE A 188 -3.79 -19.82 19.63
N GLU A 189 -4.60 -20.25 20.60
CA GLU A 189 -6.01 -19.90 20.65
C GLU A 189 -6.13 -18.39 20.88
N ILE A 190 -6.83 -17.69 19.96
CA ILE A 190 -7.12 -16.27 20.15
C ILE A 190 -8.01 -16.16 21.39
N PRO A 191 -7.58 -15.47 22.46
CA PRO A 191 -8.35 -15.42 23.69
C PRO A 191 -9.76 -14.91 23.42
N SER A 192 -10.78 -15.59 23.94
CA SER A 192 -12.17 -15.14 23.84
C SER A 192 -12.33 -13.83 24.61
N GLY A 193 -12.19 -12.70 23.91
CA GLY A 193 -12.17 -11.36 24.51
C GLY A 193 -11.01 -10.48 24.06
N ALA A 194 -10.09 -10.98 23.22
CA ALA A 194 -9.05 -10.14 22.62
C ALA A 194 -9.69 -8.97 21.85
N PRO A 195 -9.12 -7.75 21.93
CA PRO A 195 -9.59 -6.62 21.13
C PRO A 195 -9.60 -7.00 19.64
N LYS A 196 -10.64 -6.58 18.92
CA LYS A 196 -10.84 -6.92 17.50
C LYS A 196 -9.59 -6.65 16.64
N ASN A 197 -8.82 -5.61 16.96
CA ASN A 197 -7.59 -5.27 16.26
C ASN A 197 -6.50 -6.33 16.47
N VAL A 198 -6.34 -6.85 17.69
CA VAL A 198 -5.37 -7.90 18.01
C VAL A 198 -5.74 -9.20 17.30
N ALA A 199 -7.03 -9.58 17.34
CA ALA A 199 -7.50 -10.77 16.63
C ALA A 199 -7.26 -10.68 15.11
N ASN A 200 -7.45 -9.49 14.51
CA ASN A 200 -7.18 -9.28 13.09
C ASN A 200 -5.68 -9.41 12.77
N VAL A 201 -4.79 -8.87 13.61
CA VAL A 201 -3.34 -8.99 13.43
C VAL A 201 -2.88 -10.44 13.56
N LEU A 202 -3.37 -11.18 14.56
CA LEU A 202 -3.03 -12.59 14.74
C LEU A 202 -3.53 -13.44 13.56
N ASN A 203 -4.75 -13.19 13.08
CA ASN A 203 -5.27 -13.86 11.89
C ASN A 203 -4.42 -13.56 10.65
N TYR A 204 -3.99 -12.30 10.49
CA TYR A 204 -3.11 -11.91 9.39
C TYR A 204 -1.77 -12.68 9.44
N LEU A 205 -1.10 -12.70 10.60
CA LEU A 205 0.17 -13.42 10.76
C LEU A 205 0.02 -14.93 10.50
N ARG A 206 -1.09 -15.54 10.94
CA ARG A 206 -1.38 -16.96 10.66
C ARG A 206 -1.58 -17.22 9.17
N ILE A 207 -2.28 -16.32 8.47
CA ILE A 207 -2.50 -16.42 7.02
C ILE A 207 -1.19 -16.28 6.26
N GLU A 208 -0.36 -15.30 6.64
CA GLU A 208 0.96 -15.05 6.08
C GLU A 208 1.86 -16.29 6.21
N GLU A 209 2.01 -16.81 7.43
CA GLU A 209 2.86 -17.98 7.67
C GLU A 209 2.40 -19.20 6.87
N ARG A 210 1.09 -19.51 6.88
CA ARG A 210 0.54 -20.65 6.12
C ARG A 210 0.75 -20.49 4.62
N ALA A 211 0.64 -19.28 4.09
CA ALA A 211 0.85 -19.03 2.67
C ALA A 211 2.33 -19.20 2.28
N ILE A 212 3.25 -18.68 3.10
CA ILE A 212 4.70 -18.83 2.93
C ILE A 212 5.11 -20.30 3.01
N GLU A 213 4.66 -21.01 4.04
CA GLU A 213 4.92 -22.43 4.24
C GLU A 213 4.43 -23.24 3.04
N ARG A 214 3.24 -22.91 2.52
CA ARG A 214 2.68 -23.61 1.37
C ARG A 214 3.54 -23.45 0.11
N ILE A 215 4.09 -22.26 -0.13
CA ILE A 215 5.05 -22.04 -1.22
C ILE A 215 6.34 -22.82 -0.96
N GLY A 216 6.89 -22.76 0.26
CA GLY A 216 8.12 -23.45 0.63
C GLY A 216 8.03 -24.96 0.43
N ASN A 217 6.93 -25.57 0.88
CA ASN A 217 6.64 -26.99 0.72
C ASN A 217 6.59 -27.43 -0.75
N MET A 218 6.29 -26.54 -1.70
CA MET A 218 6.35 -26.88 -3.12
C MET A 218 7.77 -27.11 -3.63
N TYR A 219 8.72 -26.34 -3.11
CA TYR A 219 10.11 -26.41 -3.52
C TYR A 219 10.78 -27.67 -2.99
N LYS A 220 10.08 -28.50 -2.18
CA LYS A 220 10.55 -29.81 -1.69
C LYS A 220 11.93 -29.77 -1.01
N GLY A 221 12.27 -28.63 -0.40
CA GLY A 221 13.58 -28.41 0.22
C GLY A 221 14.65 -27.81 -0.71
N ASP A 222 14.36 -27.58 -1.99
CA ASP A 222 15.27 -26.94 -2.94
C ASP A 222 15.26 -25.40 -2.83
N VAL A 223 14.98 -24.87 -1.64
CA VAL A 223 14.87 -23.44 -1.40
C VAL A 223 15.31 -23.08 0.00
N ASP A 224 16.04 -21.97 0.11
CA ASP A 224 16.30 -21.30 1.37
C ASP A 224 15.25 -20.18 1.57
N VAL A 225 14.53 -20.23 2.69
CA VAL A 225 13.42 -19.33 3.01
C VAL A 225 13.84 -18.36 4.11
N SER A 226 13.98 -17.08 3.74
CA SER A 226 14.20 -16.01 4.70
C SER A 226 12.89 -15.24 4.92
N ARG A 227 12.43 -15.19 6.18
CA ARG A 227 11.18 -14.50 6.57
C ARG A 227 11.44 -13.08 7.03
N GLN A 228 10.45 -12.21 6.87
CA GLN A 228 10.43 -10.82 7.34
C GLN A 228 11.70 -10.03 6.97
N VAL A 229 12.15 -10.20 5.72
CA VAL A 229 13.41 -9.63 5.27
C VAL A 229 13.25 -8.13 5.08
N ARG A 230 14.19 -7.37 5.65
CA ARG A 230 14.29 -5.92 5.45
C ARG A 230 15.54 -5.61 4.65
N LEU A 231 15.37 -5.02 3.46
CA LEU A 231 16.46 -4.65 2.57
C LEU A 231 16.33 -3.16 2.23
N GLY A 232 17.09 -2.34 2.96
CA GLY A 232 16.92 -0.89 2.93
C GLY A 232 15.54 -0.47 3.45
N ASP A 233 14.78 0.21 2.59
CA ASP A 233 13.41 0.66 2.88
C ASP A 233 12.35 -0.39 2.47
N ALA A 234 12.74 -1.42 1.72
CA ALA A 234 11.84 -2.50 1.35
C ALA A 234 11.66 -3.48 2.51
N ARG A 235 10.40 -3.83 2.79
CA ARG A 235 10.01 -4.91 3.70
C ARG A 235 9.24 -5.95 2.90
N VAL A 236 9.68 -7.20 2.99
CA VAL A 236 9.05 -8.33 2.32
C VAL A 236 8.72 -9.41 3.33
N ASP A 237 7.60 -10.09 3.13
CA ASP A 237 7.14 -11.12 4.07
C ASP A 237 8.05 -12.35 3.99
N ALA A 238 8.47 -12.74 2.78
CA ALA A 238 9.49 -13.76 2.59
C ALA A 238 10.28 -13.60 1.29
N THR A 239 11.53 -14.08 1.31
CA THR A 239 12.31 -14.35 0.11
C THR A 239 12.64 -15.84 0.02
N PHE A 240 12.50 -16.39 -1.16
CA PHE A 240 12.78 -17.78 -1.50
C PHE A 240 13.98 -17.80 -2.44
N THR A 241 15.11 -18.30 -1.96
CA THR A 241 16.33 -18.45 -2.76
C THR A 241 16.42 -19.88 -3.24
N SER A 242 16.21 -20.10 -4.54
CA SER A 242 16.25 -21.44 -5.12
C SER A 242 17.67 -22.00 -5.09
N LEU A 243 17.79 -23.25 -4.64
CA LEU A 243 19.03 -24.03 -4.74
C LEU A 243 19.18 -24.71 -6.10
N SER A 244 18.09 -24.79 -6.87
CA SER A 244 18.05 -25.37 -8.21
C SER A 244 18.04 -24.30 -9.29
N SER A 245 18.71 -24.55 -10.42
CA SER A 245 18.68 -23.68 -11.60
C SER A 245 17.30 -23.62 -12.27
N ASP A 246 16.44 -24.58 -11.98
CA ASP A 246 15.15 -24.75 -12.67
C ASP A 246 14.01 -23.94 -12.03
N LEU A 247 14.25 -23.34 -10.87
CA LEU A 247 13.28 -22.53 -10.16
C LEU A 247 13.85 -21.12 -9.94
N PRO A 248 13.04 -20.07 -10.16
CA PRO A 248 13.49 -18.71 -9.92
C PRO A 248 13.51 -18.41 -8.42
N ASN A 249 14.30 -17.41 -8.03
CA ASN A 249 14.18 -16.83 -6.71
C ASN A 249 12.88 -16.01 -6.62
N LEU A 250 12.17 -16.06 -5.49
CA LEU A 250 10.90 -15.36 -5.30
C LEU A 250 10.99 -14.33 -4.18
N VAL A 251 10.33 -13.19 -4.38
CA VAL A 251 9.98 -12.24 -3.31
C VAL A 251 8.49 -12.36 -3.14
N VAL A 252 8.06 -12.83 -1.97
CA VAL A 252 6.66 -13.11 -1.66
C VAL A 252 6.12 -12.06 -0.69
N ASP A 253 4.95 -11.53 -1.03
CA ASP A 253 4.18 -10.60 -0.21
C ASP A 253 2.74 -11.12 -0.10
N VAL A 254 2.20 -11.20 1.11
CA VAL A 254 0.91 -11.82 1.43
C VAL A 254 -0.05 -10.74 1.92
N LYS A 255 -1.13 -10.49 1.18
CA LYS A 255 -2.09 -9.45 1.51
C LYS A 255 -3.47 -10.03 1.82
N TYR A 256 -3.93 -9.80 3.05
CA TYR A 256 -5.29 -10.15 3.46
C TYR A 256 -6.31 -9.08 3.03
N LEU A 257 -7.20 -9.45 2.11
CA LEU A 257 -8.18 -8.57 1.51
C LEU A 257 -9.49 -8.58 2.31
N SER A 258 -9.54 -7.70 3.30
CA SER A 258 -10.77 -7.39 4.04
C SER A 258 -11.06 -5.89 3.99
N GLY A 259 -12.35 -5.55 3.98
CA GLY A 259 -12.81 -4.17 4.02
C GLY A 259 -14.04 -3.90 3.15
N SER A 260 -14.24 -2.61 2.85
CA SER A 260 -15.14 -2.14 1.79
C SER A 260 -14.47 -2.29 0.41
N PHE A 261 -15.27 -2.15 -0.66
CA PHE A 261 -14.79 -2.18 -2.04
C PHE A 261 -13.59 -1.27 -2.28
N HIS A 262 -13.66 -0.02 -1.80
CA HIS A 262 -12.62 0.98 -2.00
C HIS A 262 -11.32 0.63 -1.27
N GLN A 263 -11.42 0.04 -0.07
CA GLN A 263 -10.25 -0.42 0.70
C GLN A 263 -9.57 -1.61 0.02
N ILE A 264 -10.34 -2.56 -0.50
CA ILE A 264 -9.79 -3.72 -1.22
C ILE A 264 -9.05 -3.23 -2.48
N ARG A 265 -9.69 -2.36 -3.28
CA ARG A 265 -9.08 -1.78 -4.47
C ARG A 265 -7.75 -1.08 -4.16
N SER A 266 -7.75 -0.16 -3.19
CA SER A 266 -6.54 0.57 -2.80
C SER A 266 -5.42 -0.38 -2.35
N LYS A 267 -5.76 -1.43 -1.59
CA LYS A 267 -4.78 -2.43 -1.13
C LYS A 267 -4.19 -3.23 -2.29
N VAL A 268 -4.99 -3.59 -3.30
CA VAL A 268 -4.51 -4.32 -4.48
C VAL A 268 -3.57 -3.44 -5.31
N GLU A 269 -3.96 -2.19 -5.57
CA GLU A 269 -3.13 -1.22 -6.31
C GLU A 269 -1.77 -0.99 -5.61
N GLU A 270 -1.80 -0.75 -4.29
CA GLU A 270 -0.61 -0.55 -3.47
C GLU A 270 0.29 -1.80 -3.46
N ALA A 271 -0.27 -2.98 -3.20
CA ALA A 271 0.50 -4.23 -3.13
C ALA A 271 1.21 -4.58 -4.45
N VAL A 272 0.56 -4.33 -5.60
CA VAL A 272 1.17 -4.59 -6.92
C VAL A 272 2.38 -3.70 -7.17
N LEU A 273 2.27 -2.42 -6.78
CA LEU A 273 3.38 -1.47 -6.87
C LEU A 273 4.50 -1.82 -5.88
N GLU A 274 4.15 -2.14 -4.62
CA GLU A 274 5.09 -2.55 -3.57
C GLU A 274 5.87 -3.80 -3.98
N ALA A 275 5.20 -4.87 -4.44
CA ALA A 275 5.88 -6.10 -4.81
C ALA A 275 6.90 -5.89 -5.94
N SER A 276 6.56 -5.05 -6.93
CA SER A 276 7.48 -4.68 -8.00
C SER A 276 8.70 -3.92 -7.48
N SER A 277 8.48 -2.97 -6.56
CA SER A 277 9.54 -2.19 -5.92
C SER A 277 10.45 -3.08 -5.06
N ASN A 278 9.84 -3.95 -4.25
CA ASN A 278 10.49 -4.88 -3.36
C ASN A 278 11.37 -5.87 -4.13
N SER A 279 10.85 -6.47 -5.21
CA SER A 279 11.64 -7.36 -6.08
C SER A 279 12.88 -6.67 -6.65
N ARG A 280 12.78 -5.40 -7.07
CA ARG A 280 13.93 -4.61 -7.55
C ARG A 280 14.95 -4.37 -6.44
N ALA A 281 14.50 -3.93 -5.27
CA ALA A 281 15.37 -3.69 -4.12
C ALA A 281 16.12 -4.96 -3.70
N VAL A 282 15.41 -6.10 -3.63
CA VAL A 282 16.03 -7.40 -3.30
C VAL A 282 17.03 -7.81 -4.37
N THR A 283 16.68 -7.62 -5.65
CA THR A 283 17.57 -7.95 -6.78
C THR A 283 18.86 -7.13 -6.76
N GLU A 284 18.77 -5.84 -6.44
CA GLU A 284 19.92 -4.94 -6.35
C GLU A 284 20.89 -5.36 -5.24
N VAL A 285 20.38 -5.69 -4.06
CA VAL A 285 21.21 -6.08 -2.90
C VAL A 285 21.81 -7.47 -3.08
N SER A 286 21.02 -8.44 -3.52
CA SER A 286 21.44 -9.85 -3.66
C SER A 286 22.24 -10.15 -4.93
N LYS A 287 22.23 -9.22 -5.92
CA LYS A 287 22.77 -9.41 -7.27
C LYS A 287 22.18 -10.61 -8.02
N SER A 288 21.01 -11.08 -7.60
CA SER A 288 20.29 -12.20 -8.20
C SER A 288 18.88 -11.75 -8.57
N ILE A 289 18.31 -12.27 -9.66
CA ILE A 289 16.97 -11.86 -10.09
C ILE A 289 15.93 -12.51 -9.19
N PHE A 290 15.14 -11.68 -8.50
CA PHE A 290 14.00 -12.14 -7.71
C PHE A 290 12.68 -11.80 -8.40
N ARG A 291 11.82 -12.79 -8.62
CA ARG A 291 10.50 -12.61 -9.21
C ARG A 291 9.49 -12.19 -8.13
N PRO A 292 8.71 -11.11 -8.33
CA PRO A 292 7.70 -10.73 -7.36
C PRO A 292 6.50 -11.67 -7.43
N VAL A 293 6.02 -12.10 -6.26
CA VAL A 293 4.84 -12.93 -6.07
C VAL A 293 3.96 -12.28 -5.02
N ILE A 294 2.69 -12.04 -5.35
CA ILE A 294 1.70 -11.55 -4.38
C ILE A 294 0.66 -12.63 -4.16
N ILE A 295 0.33 -12.88 -2.89
CA ILE A 295 -0.75 -13.78 -2.51
C ILE A 295 -1.86 -12.95 -1.88
N PHE A 296 -2.95 -12.77 -2.61
CA PHE A 296 -4.16 -12.18 -2.10
C PHE A 296 -5.02 -13.23 -1.43
N VAL A 297 -5.23 -13.07 -0.11
CA VAL A 297 -6.08 -13.98 0.67
C VAL A 297 -7.41 -13.32 0.99
N THR A 298 -8.50 -13.93 0.56
CA THR A 298 -9.87 -13.43 0.78
C THR A 298 -10.56 -14.16 1.95
N PRO A 299 -11.38 -13.47 2.76
CA PRO A 299 -12.22 -14.12 3.75
C PRO A 299 -13.33 -14.94 3.08
N PRO A 300 -13.76 -16.08 3.67
CA PRO A 300 -14.78 -16.95 3.06
C PRO A 300 -16.11 -16.26 2.77
N THR A 301 -16.48 -15.26 3.58
CA THR A 301 -17.77 -14.58 3.53
C THR A 301 -17.87 -13.46 2.48
N LYS A 302 -16.74 -13.04 1.89
CA LYS A 302 -16.71 -11.93 0.90
C LYS A 302 -15.98 -12.31 -0.38
N ASP A 303 -15.88 -13.60 -0.65
CA ASP A 303 -15.02 -14.12 -1.70
C ASP A 303 -15.43 -13.61 -3.10
N SER A 304 -16.72 -13.60 -3.43
CA SER A 304 -17.22 -13.15 -4.73
C SER A 304 -16.89 -11.68 -5.02
N ASP A 305 -17.14 -10.80 -4.04
CA ASP A 305 -16.92 -9.36 -4.20
C ASP A 305 -15.43 -9.04 -4.26
N ALA A 306 -14.64 -9.66 -3.38
CA ALA A 306 -13.20 -9.47 -3.34
C ALA A 306 -12.54 -9.98 -4.63
N ARG A 307 -12.91 -11.17 -5.12
CA ARG A 307 -12.38 -11.72 -6.37
C ARG A 307 -12.74 -10.84 -7.57
N TYR A 308 -13.99 -10.41 -7.68
CA TYR A 308 -14.40 -9.49 -8.75
C TYR A 308 -13.59 -8.19 -8.75
N ILE A 309 -13.32 -7.62 -7.57
CA ILE A 309 -12.48 -6.42 -7.45
C ILE A 309 -11.05 -6.72 -7.88
N VAL A 310 -10.47 -7.79 -7.32
CA VAL A 310 -9.08 -8.16 -7.58
C VAL A 310 -8.90 -8.42 -9.07
N ASP A 311 -9.80 -9.14 -9.73
CA ASP A 311 -9.74 -9.40 -11.16
C ASP A 311 -9.77 -8.10 -11.99
N ASN A 312 -10.74 -7.22 -11.74
CA ASN A 312 -10.84 -5.96 -12.51
C ASN A 312 -9.67 -5.00 -12.27
N VAL A 313 -9.21 -4.90 -11.01
CA VAL A 313 -8.10 -4.02 -10.65
C VAL A 313 -6.79 -4.59 -11.18
N LEU A 314 -6.57 -5.90 -11.08
CA LEU A 314 -5.38 -6.54 -11.62
C LEU A 314 -5.32 -6.44 -13.14
N GLU A 315 -6.42 -6.63 -13.87
CA GLU A 315 -6.42 -6.44 -15.32
C GLU A 315 -5.97 -5.02 -15.69
N GLN A 316 -6.52 -4.01 -15.03
CA GLN A 316 -6.14 -2.61 -15.26
C GLN A 316 -4.66 -2.36 -14.93
N VAL A 317 -4.21 -2.75 -13.73
CA VAL A 317 -2.84 -2.48 -13.27
C VAL A 317 -1.81 -3.30 -14.05
N LEU A 318 -2.13 -4.53 -14.44
CA LEU A 318 -1.23 -5.37 -15.23
C LEU A 318 -1.11 -4.87 -16.67
N ASP A 319 -2.17 -4.33 -17.26
CA ASP A 319 -2.09 -3.67 -18.57
C ASP A 319 -1.19 -2.43 -18.51
N ASP A 320 -1.31 -1.60 -17.46
CA ASP A 320 -0.41 -0.46 -17.23
C ASP A 320 1.05 -0.92 -17.02
N MET A 321 1.26 -2.10 -16.40
CA MET A 321 2.59 -2.65 -16.17
C MET A 321 3.22 -3.31 -17.40
N ARG A 322 2.44 -3.75 -18.40
CA ARG A 322 2.99 -4.37 -19.63
C ARG A 322 3.87 -3.42 -20.42
N GLU A 323 3.69 -2.12 -20.26
CA GLU A 323 4.51 -1.10 -20.92
C GLU A 323 5.88 -0.89 -20.26
N ILE A 324 6.10 -1.42 -19.05
CA ILE A 324 7.32 -1.18 -18.27
C ILE A 324 8.15 -2.47 -18.22
N GLU A 325 9.42 -2.41 -18.61
CA GLU A 325 10.39 -3.51 -18.42
C GLU A 325 10.52 -3.85 -16.92
N ARG A 326 9.73 -4.82 -16.46
CA ARG A 326 9.69 -5.32 -15.10
C ARG A 326 9.75 -6.84 -15.10
N PRO A 327 10.34 -7.47 -14.07
CA PRO A 327 10.21 -8.90 -13.89
C PRO A 327 8.72 -9.27 -13.85
N PRO A 328 8.31 -10.38 -14.48
CA PRO A 328 6.91 -10.73 -14.59
C PRO A 328 6.32 -11.03 -13.21
N LEU A 329 5.27 -10.30 -12.84
CA LEU A 329 4.57 -10.46 -11.57
C LEU A 329 3.68 -11.70 -11.58
N THR A 330 3.78 -12.54 -10.55
CA THR A 330 2.84 -13.63 -10.32
C THR A 330 1.86 -13.23 -9.22
N VAL A 331 0.56 -13.34 -9.49
CA VAL A 331 -0.49 -13.02 -8.52
C VAL A 331 -1.30 -14.26 -8.25
N ILE A 332 -1.40 -14.65 -6.98
CA ILE A 332 -2.19 -15.79 -6.53
C ILE A 332 -3.36 -15.25 -5.72
N ILE A 333 -4.57 -15.64 -6.08
CA ILE A 333 -5.79 -15.29 -5.36
C ILE A 333 -6.31 -16.57 -4.72
N SER A 334 -6.35 -16.61 -3.39
CA SER A 334 -6.81 -17.78 -2.64
C SER A 334 -7.84 -17.36 -1.59
N ARG A 335 -8.84 -18.21 -1.39
CA ARG A 335 -9.66 -18.10 -0.19
C ARG A 335 -8.88 -18.58 1.02
N MET A 336 -9.19 -18.01 2.19
CA MET A 336 -8.59 -18.40 3.46
C MET A 336 -8.79 -19.89 3.78
N ASP A 337 -9.97 -20.44 3.51
CA ASP A 337 -10.30 -21.86 3.75
C ASP A 337 -9.73 -22.82 2.69
N SER A 338 -9.25 -22.27 1.56
CA SER A 338 -8.69 -23.04 0.45
C SER A 338 -7.17 -22.94 0.39
N LEU A 339 -6.55 -22.12 1.25
CA LEU A 339 -5.10 -21.91 1.30
C LEU A 339 -4.35 -23.22 1.56
N GLU A 340 -4.90 -24.10 2.41
CA GLU A 340 -4.33 -25.42 2.71
C GLU A 340 -4.38 -26.36 1.49
N ARG A 341 -5.31 -26.13 0.57
CA ARG A 341 -5.51 -26.92 -0.65
C ARG A 341 -4.84 -26.30 -1.87
N LEU A 342 -4.23 -25.13 -1.73
CA LEU A 342 -3.56 -24.43 -2.81
C LEU A 342 -2.55 -25.39 -3.48
N THR A 343 -2.83 -25.82 -4.69
CA THR A 343 -1.97 -26.68 -5.49
C THR A 343 -1.15 -25.80 -6.40
N VAL A 344 0.04 -25.40 -5.94
CA VAL A 344 0.87 -24.50 -6.73
C VAL A 344 1.69 -25.29 -7.74
N ASP A 345 1.59 -24.93 -9.01
CA ASP A 345 2.42 -25.50 -10.07
C ASP A 345 3.66 -24.62 -10.29
N PRO A 346 4.89 -25.17 -10.21
CA PRO A 346 6.13 -24.44 -10.49
C PRO A 346 6.14 -23.71 -11.83
N SER A 347 5.35 -24.16 -12.82
CA SER A 347 5.21 -23.49 -14.11
C SER A 347 4.73 -22.03 -14.00
N TRP A 348 3.97 -21.69 -12.95
CA TRP A 348 3.44 -20.34 -12.70
C TRP A 348 4.54 -19.30 -12.47
N PHE A 349 5.72 -19.75 -12.03
CA PHE A 349 6.86 -18.88 -11.76
C PHE A 349 7.87 -18.85 -12.92
N ARG A 350 7.66 -19.64 -13.97
CA ARG A 350 8.55 -19.69 -15.15
C ARG A 350 8.07 -18.82 -16.31
N SER A 351 6.82 -18.37 -16.29
CA SER A 351 6.21 -17.56 -17.37
C SER A 351 6.92 -16.22 -17.58
N SER A 352 7.24 -15.84 -18.82
CA SER A 352 7.78 -14.51 -19.11
C SER A 352 6.74 -13.38 -19.04
N VAL A 353 5.46 -13.72 -18.91
CA VAL A 353 4.36 -12.75 -18.77
C VAL A 353 3.78 -12.80 -17.35
N PRO A 354 3.17 -11.69 -16.88
CA PRO A 354 2.42 -11.70 -15.65
C PRO A 354 1.37 -12.80 -15.66
N TYR A 355 1.21 -13.47 -14.52
CA TYR A 355 0.38 -14.67 -14.41
C TYR A 355 -0.55 -14.54 -13.20
N ILE A 356 -1.86 -14.63 -13.45
CA ILE A 356 -2.89 -14.62 -12.40
C ILE A 356 -3.34 -16.06 -12.17
N VAL A 357 -3.31 -16.48 -10.91
CA VAL A 357 -3.78 -17.80 -10.49
C VAL A 357 -4.94 -17.67 -9.54
N ARG A 358 -5.99 -18.43 -9.83
CA ARG A 358 -7.18 -18.53 -9.00
C ARG A 358 -7.17 -19.90 -8.33
N ALA A 359 -7.05 -19.91 -7.01
CA ALA A 359 -7.11 -21.10 -6.20
C ALA A 359 -8.51 -21.21 -5.59
N ASP A 360 -9.23 -22.25 -5.99
CA ASP A 360 -10.60 -22.58 -5.57
C ASP A 360 -10.64 -23.77 -4.61
#